data_AF-A0A0G4GU53-F1
#
_entry.id   AF-A0A0G4GU53-F1
#
_cell.length_a   1.000
_cell.length_b   1.000
_cell.length_c   1.000
_cell.angle_alpha   90.00
_cell.angle_beta   90.00
_cell.angle_gamma   90.00
#
_symmetry.space_group_name_H-M   'P 1'
#
loop_
_entity.id
_entity.type
_entity.pdbx_description
1 polymer ?
#
loop_
_entity_poly.entity_id
_entity_poly.type
_entity_poly.pdbx_seq_one_letter_code
_entity_poly.pdbx_strand_id
1 'polypeptide(L)'
;MRHKDKLVKERGRLIARKRKAYACAQAERLAQEATRDPSAVWKWKRAQQMGGDGAGDRPSADAFSNFWASVFEGEGLPNQVFPLPSSPPPPPRSPFFSLSLLLRGGRHLSSGSRWSESSCCSAGEGRETETEGNRGEGGERESLSARSRRRIAVDSLTVPVSSSIFASLALLSARPREVQAAGRFDAQNRLLDYAYLPRIVDKNVPRGFSAFVDLYDFAPLSERSQSYNPRDKEPSIIQFVYPSGWTLTRPSVNKNGASGTISVSTGKYETAQIYFTPNPLGPLDSVVNQPKSFFKQLVATWAAQKAEPIQSVRVAEIREKKDPILAEPYIRFSYEFVIITESGYRVPRKGEAAVHVSRSAKTLQCLFASSTDVRYFDVRDTLVEIVDSFRVYQNDQAVKAARILYENQRQDKRDEAEMGKIRTVPKEMNF
;
A
#
# COMPACT_ATOMS: atom_id res chain seq x y z
N MET A 1 -40.02 6.67 -34.34
CA MET A 1 -38.59 6.51 -33.97
C MET A 1 -37.73 7.16 -35.03
N ARG A 2 -36.84 8.08 -34.64
CA ARG A 2 -36.08 8.93 -35.57
C ARG A 2 -34.95 8.10 -36.16
N HIS A 3 -34.56 8.36 -37.40
CA HIS A 3 -33.48 7.64 -38.11
C HIS A 3 -32.18 7.51 -37.29
N LYS A 4 -31.90 8.50 -36.43
CA LYS A 4 -30.79 8.50 -35.47
C LYS A 4 -30.82 7.34 -34.47
N ASP A 5 -32.00 6.93 -34.00
CA ASP A 5 -32.14 5.84 -33.01
C ASP A 5 -31.78 4.47 -33.61
N LYS A 6 -32.08 4.28 -34.91
CA LYS A 6 -31.71 3.06 -35.64
C LYS A 6 -30.18 2.96 -35.78
N LEU A 7 -29.51 4.05 -36.13
CA LEU A 7 -28.04 4.08 -36.27
C LEU A 7 -27.32 3.83 -34.95
N VAL A 8 -27.80 4.38 -33.83
CA VAL A 8 -27.23 4.11 -32.51
C VAL A 8 -27.38 2.63 -32.13
N LYS A 9 -28.55 2.04 -32.42
CA LYS A 9 -28.82 0.61 -32.15
C LYS A 9 -27.94 -0.31 -33.01
N GLU A 10 -27.75 0.02 -34.29
CA GLU A 10 -26.85 -0.75 -35.17
C GLU A 10 -25.38 -0.63 -34.76
N ARG A 11 -24.92 0.57 -34.39
CA ARG A 11 -23.57 0.77 -33.86
C ARG A 11 -23.33 -0.05 -32.59
N GLY A 12 -24.31 -0.11 -31.69
CA GLY A 12 -24.25 -0.96 -30.49
C GLY A 12 -24.10 -2.45 -30.83
N ARG A 13 -24.89 -2.94 -31.80
CA ARG A 13 -24.80 -4.34 -32.28
C ARG A 13 -23.45 -4.65 -32.92
N LEU A 14 -22.89 -3.72 -33.71
CA LEU A 14 -21.58 -3.91 -34.34
C LEU A 14 -20.46 -3.97 -33.30
N ILE A 15 -20.49 -3.09 -32.28
CA ILE A 15 -19.52 -3.11 -31.18
C ILE A 15 -19.60 -4.43 -30.41
N ALA A 16 -20.81 -4.92 -30.12
CA ALA A 16 -21.01 -6.21 -29.46
C ALA A 16 -20.45 -7.38 -30.28
N ARG A 17 -20.68 -7.40 -31.60
CA ARG A 17 -20.11 -8.42 -32.52
C ARG A 17 -18.58 -8.39 -32.53
N LYS A 18 -17.96 -7.20 -32.62
CA LYS A 18 -16.50 -7.06 -32.59
C LYS A 18 -15.90 -7.53 -31.26
N ARG A 19 -16.55 -7.22 -30.13
CA ARG A 19 -16.12 -7.71 -28.81
C ARG A 19 -16.20 -9.23 -28.72
N LYS A 20 -17.28 -9.84 -29.23
CA LYS A 20 -17.43 -11.30 -29.28
C LYS A 20 -16.33 -11.95 -30.13
N ALA A 21 -16.07 -11.42 -31.33
CA ALA A 21 -15.01 -11.94 -32.20
C ALA A 21 -13.62 -11.84 -31.57
N TYR A 22 -13.31 -10.72 -30.90
CA TYR A 22 -12.04 -10.54 -30.19
C TYR A 22 -11.88 -11.51 -29.02
N ALA A 23 -12.93 -11.71 -28.22
CA ALA A 23 -12.91 -12.65 -27.11
C ALA A 23 -12.71 -14.10 -27.59
N CYS A 24 -13.38 -14.50 -28.67
CA CYS A 24 -13.19 -15.82 -29.29
C CYS A 24 -11.74 -16.03 -29.78
N ALA A 25 -11.18 -15.06 -30.52
CA ALA A 25 -9.81 -15.14 -31.02
C ALA A 25 -8.78 -15.20 -29.87
N GLN A 26 -9.02 -14.46 -28.78
CA GLN A 26 -8.16 -14.49 -27.60
C GLN A 26 -8.25 -15.83 -26.85
N ALA A 27 -9.44 -16.42 -26.73
CA ALA A 27 -9.63 -17.73 -26.13
C ALA A 27 -8.94 -18.83 -26.94
N GLU A 28 -9.02 -18.78 -28.27
CA GLU A 28 -8.36 -19.73 -29.17
C GLU A 28 -6.84 -19.64 -29.08
N ARG A 29 -6.29 -18.42 -29.06
CA ARG A 29 -4.85 -18.19 -28.86
C ARG A 29 -4.36 -18.75 -27.53
N LEU A 30 -5.12 -18.55 -26.45
CA LEU A 30 -4.78 -19.09 -25.13
C LEU A 30 -4.91 -20.62 -25.06
N ALA A 31 -5.84 -21.22 -25.81
CA ALA A 31 -5.94 -22.67 -25.94
C ALA A 31 -4.73 -23.26 -26.67
N GLN A 32 -4.27 -22.61 -27.76
CA GLN A 32 -3.05 -23.00 -28.48
C GLN A 32 -1.77 -22.79 -27.65
N GLU A 33 -1.75 -21.79 -26.74
CA GLU A 33 -0.66 -21.60 -25.79
C GLU A 33 -0.66 -22.70 -24.72
N ALA A 34 -1.83 -23.11 -24.24
CA ALA A 34 -1.99 -24.16 -23.23
C ALA A 34 -1.63 -25.56 -23.74
N THR A 35 -1.77 -25.85 -25.04
CA THR A 35 -1.27 -27.12 -25.62
C THR A 35 0.25 -27.16 -25.74
N ARG A 36 0.92 -26.00 -25.79
CA ARG A 36 2.39 -25.89 -25.81
C ARG A 36 3.00 -25.82 -24.42
N ASP A 37 2.28 -25.23 -23.47
CA ASP A 37 2.70 -25.08 -22.08
C ASP A 37 1.50 -25.33 -21.13
N PRO A 38 1.44 -26.52 -20.49
CA PRO A 38 0.36 -26.87 -19.56
C PRO A 38 0.19 -25.88 -18.39
N SER A 39 1.22 -25.08 -18.07
CA SER A 39 1.13 -24.05 -17.04
C SER A 39 0.28 -22.84 -17.47
N ALA A 40 -0.07 -22.69 -18.75
CA ALA A 40 -0.94 -21.62 -19.25
C ALA A 40 -2.45 -21.90 -19.08
N VAL A 41 -2.84 -23.09 -18.61
CA VAL A 41 -4.24 -23.51 -18.42
C VAL A 41 -5.03 -22.56 -17.50
N TRP A 42 -4.39 -21.95 -16.49
CA TRP A 42 -5.05 -20.99 -15.61
C TRP A 42 -5.42 -19.68 -16.33
N LYS A 43 -4.65 -19.26 -17.34
CA LYS A 43 -4.97 -18.08 -18.18
C LYS A 43 -6.21 -18.34 -19.03
N TRP A 44 -6.34 -19.55 -19.59
CA TRP A 44 -7.51 -19.97 -20.38
C TRP A 44 -8.79 -20.08 -19.51
N LYS A 45 -8.70 -20.73 -18.34
CA LYS A 45 -9.83 -20.81 -17.38
C LYS A 45 -10.33 -19.43 -16.96
N ARG A 46 -9.41 -18.47 -16.77
CA ARG A 46 -9.73 -17.08 -16.42
C ARG A 46 -10.38 -16.32 -17.58
N ALA A 47 -10.01 -16.62 -18.83
CA ALA A 47 -10.64 -16.04 -20.02
C ALA A 47 -12.06 -16.57 -20.25
N GLN A 48 -12.36 -17.83 -19.91
CA GLN A 48 -13.72 -18.38 -19.98
C GLN A 48 -14.67 -17.75 -18.95
N GLN A 49 -14.21 -17.46 -17.74
CA GLN A 49 -15.01 -16.78 -16.70
C GLN A 49 -15.41 -15.34 -17.08
N MET A 50 -14.79 -14.78 -18.12
CA MET A 50 -15.07 -13.43 -18.61
C MET A 50 -16.18 -13.40 -19.70
N GLY A 51 -16.61 -14.57 -20.21
CA GLY A 51 -17.81 -14.69 -21.04
C GLY A 51 -19.04 -14.86 -20.15
N GLY A 52 -19.90 -13.83 -20.08
CA GLY A 52 -21.02 -13.77 -19.12
C GLY A 52 -22.07 -14.89 -19.22
N ASP A 53 -22.87 -14.99 -18.16
CA ASP A 53 -23.86 -16.04 -17.78
C ASP A 53 -25.05 -16.30 -18.73
N GLY A 54 -24.86 -16.18 -20.05
CA GLY A 54 -25.82 -16.68 -21.02
C GLY A 54 -25.67 -18.18 -21.19
N ALA A 55 -26.65 -18.97 -20.74
CA ALA A 55 -26.67 -20.44 -20.81
C ALA A 55 -26.52 -21.05 -22.23
N GLY A 56 -26.43 -20.23 -23.28
CA GLY A 56 -26.19 -20.66 -24.67
C GLY A 56 -24.78 -20.37 -25.21
N ASP A 57 -23.86 -19.80 -24.44
CA ASP A 57 -22.54 -19.35 -24.92
C ASP A 57 -21.34 -20.20 -24.41
N ARG A 58 -21.59 -21.44 -23.93
CA ARG A 58 -20.50 -22.37 -23.58
C ARG A 58 -20.12 -23.25 -24.79
N PRO A 59 -18.83 -23.45 -25.11
CA PRO A 59 -18.43 -24.46 -26.10
C PRO A 59 -18.92 -25.85 -25.66
N SER A 60 -19.30 -26.70 -26.62
CA SER A 60 -19.95 -27.99 -26.33
C SER A 60 -19.07 -28.88 -25.45
N ALA A 61 -19.71 -29.70 -24.62
CA ALA A 61 -19.05 -30.66 -23.74
C ALA A 61 -18.06 -31.57 -24.49
N ASP A 62 -18.25 -31.74 -25.81
CA ASP A 62 -17.41 -32.54 -26.69
C ASP A 62 -15.99 -31.98 -26.83
N ALA A 63 -15.82 -30.65 -26.82
CA ALA A 63 -14.49 -30.02 -26.89
C ALA A 63 -13.68 -30.27 -25.59
N PHE A 64 -14.37 -30.41 -24.47
CA PHE A 64 -13.76 -30.71 -23.17
C PHE A 64 -13.38 -32.19 -23.05
N SER A 65 -14.23 -33.11 -23.53
CA SER A 65 -13.92 -34.54 -23.57
C SER A 65 -12.74 -34.85 -24.51
N ASN A 66 -12.67 -34.20 -25.68
CA ASN A 66 -11.58 -34.43 -26.64
C ASN A 66 -10.22 -33.93 -26.13
N PHE A 67 -10.19 -32.84 -25.35
CA PHE A 67 -8.96 -32.36 -24.71
C PHE A 67 -8.45 -33.37 -23.66
N TRP A 68 -9.34 -33.89 -22.81
CA TRP A 68 -8.92 -34.87 -21.79
C TRP A 68 -8.56 -36.23 -22.38
N ALA A 69 -9.24 -36.69 -23.44
CA ALA A 69 -8.86 -37.89 -24.17
C ALA A 69 -7.43 -37.76 -24.74
N SER A 70 -7.10 -36.62 -25.34
CA SER A 70 -5.75 -36.34 -25.87
C SER A 70 -4.67 -36.25 -24.78
N VAL A 71 -5.01 -35.84 -23.56
CA VAL A 71 -4.06 -35.74 -22.43
C VAL A 71 -3.77 -37.10 -21.80
N PHE A 72 -4.68 -38.08 -21.92
CA PHE A 72 -4.54 -39.40 -21.31
C PHE A 72 -4.23 -40.54 -22.28
N GLU A 73 -4.34 -40.35 -23.60
CA GLU A 73 -3.94 -41.35 -24.59
C GLU A 73 -2.42 -41.39 -24.88
N GLY A 74 -1.66 -40.44 -24.34
CA GLY A 74 -0.24 -40.28 -24.60
C GLY A 74 0.64 -40.49 -23.39
N GLU A 75 0.51 -41.60 -22.65
CA GLU A 75 1.59 -42.20 -21.85
C GLU A 75 1.11 -43.49 -21.17
N GLY A 76 1.67 -44.63 -21.59
CA GLY A 76 1.47 -45.89 -20.89
C GLY A 76 2.16 -45.88 -19.53
N LEU A 77 1.38 -46.04 -18.45
CA LEU A 77 1.91 -46.29 -17.12
C LEU A 77 1.24 -47.52 -16.48
N PRO A 78 1.98 -48.24 -15.61
CA PRO A 78 1.67 -49.61 -15.24
C PRO A 78 0.57 -49.73 -14.18
N ASN A 79 -0.15 -50.86 -14.25
CA ASN A 79 -1.13 -51.34 -13.27
C ASN A 79 -0.60 -51.24 -11.83
N GLN A 80 -1.10 -50.27 -11.07
CA GLN A 80 -1.18 -50.36 -9.61
C GLN A 80 -2.60 -50.04 -9.14
N VAL A 81 -3.25 -51.09 -8.64
CA VAL A 81 -4.57 -51.06 -8.03
C VAL A 81 -4.41 -50.54 -6.59
N PHE A 82 -4.95 -49.36 -6.30
CA PHE A 82 -5.20 -48.92 -4.92
C PHE A 82 -6.68 -49.13 -4.58
N PRO A 83 -7.01 -49.78 -3.46
CA PRO A 83 -8.41 -49.97 -3.06
C PRO A 83 -8.99 -48.67 -2.50
N LEU A 84 -10.18 -48.31 -3.00
CA LEU A 84 -10.99 -47.21 -2.47
C LEU A 84 -11.54 -47.59 -1.08
N PRO A 85 -11.49 -46.69 -0.07
CA PRO A 85 -12.20 -46.90 1.18
C PRO A 85 -13.71 -46.68 0.97
N SER A 86 -14.47 -47.69 1.35
CA SER A 86 -15.92 -47.67 1.42
C SER A 86 -16.39 -46.96 2.71
N SER A 87 -17.46 -46.18 2.56
CA SER A 87 -18.31 -45.52 3.57
C SER A 87 -17.96 -44.08 4.00
N PRO A 88 -18.95 -43.16 3.98
CA PRO A 88 -18.82 -41.80 4.49
C PRO A 88 -18.98 -41.76 6.03
N PRO A 89 -18.35 -40.79 6.72
CA PRO A 89 -18.48 -40.63 8.16
C PRO A 89 -19.86 -40.10 8.57
N PRO A 90 -20.38 -40.48 9.76
CA PRO A 90 -21.66 -39.99 10.26
C PRO A 90 -21.59 -38.50 10.68
N PRO A 91 -22.71 -37.77 10.64
CA PRO A 91 -22.76 -36.36 11.02
C PRO A 91 -22.59 -36.15 12.54
N PRO A 92 -22.03 -35.01 12.96
CA PRO A 92 -21.84 -34.69 14.37
C PRO A 92 -23.18 -34.40 15.08
N ARG A 93 -23.34 -34.99 16.26
CA ARG A 93 -24.46 -34.71 17.18
C ARG A 93 -24.29 -33.32 17.80
N SER A 94 -25.37 -32.55 17.81
CA SER A 94 -25.49 -31.26 18.47
C SER A 94 -25.36 -31.38 20.00
N PRO A 95 -24.75 -30.39 20.69
CA PRO A 95 -24.81 -30.32 22.14
C PRO A 95 -26.11 -29.60 22.57
N PHE A 96 -26.88 -30.28 23.41
CA PHE A 96 -27.93 -29.66 24.22
C PHE A 96 -27.28 -28.71 25.24
N PHE A 97 -27.66 -27.43 25.20
CA PHE A 97 -27.44 -26.51 26.32
C PHE A 97 -28.51 -26.75 27.37
N SER A 98 -28.10 -27.20 28.56
CA SER A 98 -28.91 -27.14 29.78
C SER A 98 -28.56 -25.84 30.52
N LEU A 99 -29.54 -24.95 30.62
CA LEU A 99 -29.49 -23.74 31.43
C LEU A 99 -30.02 -24.07 32.82
N SER A 100 -29.13 -24.09 33.82
CA SER A 100 -29.52 -24.10 35.23
C SER A 100 -28.85 -22.94 35.95
N LEU A 101 -29.66 -21.91 36.19
CA LEU A 101 -29.44 -20.78 37.08
C LEU A 101 -29.59 -21.28 38.53
N LEU A 102 -28.66 -20.96 39.44
CA LEU A 102 -28.99 -20.78 40.86
C LEU A 102 -27.93 -19.98 41.62
N LEU A 103 -28.46 -19.17 42.53
CA LEU A 103 -27.87 -18.04 43.23
C LEU A 103 -27.16 -18.41 44.54
N ARG A 104 -26.20 -17.55 44.89
CA ARG A 104 -25.88 -16.97 46.21
C ARG A 104 -25.42 -17.83 47.41
N GLY A 105 -24.40 -17.27 48.06
CA GLY A 105 -24.05 -17.42 49.48
C GLY A 105 -22.68 -18.10 49.66
N GLY A 106 -21.71 -17.63 50.44
CA GLY A 106 -21.60 -16.56 51.41
C GLY A 106 -20.35 -16.85 52.26
N ARG A 107 -19.48 -15.84 52.40
CA ARG A 107 -18.48 -15.54 53.45
C ARG A 107 -17.70 -16.65 54.23
N HIS A 108 -16.42 -16.31 54.41
CA HIS A 108 -15.60 -16.26 55.65
C HIS A 108 -14.47 -17.28 55.90
N LEU A 109 -13.29 -16.69 56.22
CA LEU A 109 -12.18 -17.16 57.09
C LEU A 109 -11.31 -18.30 56.54
N SER A 110 -10.02 -18.47 56.84
CA SER A 110 -8.89 -17.72 57.41
C SER A 110 -7.76 -18.74 57.57
N SER A 111 -6.48 -18.33 57.57
CA SER A 111 -5.27 -19.10 57.94
C SER A 111 -4.87 -20.25 56.98
N GLY A 112 -3.61 -20.61 56.76
CA GLY A 112 -2.31 -20.26 57.34
C GLY A 112 -1.23 -21.24 56.77
N SER A 113 0.05 -20.96 57.05
CA SER A 113 1.23 -21.86 56.89
C SER A 113 1.74 -22.02 55.45
N ARG A 114 2.94 -21.58 55.03
CA ARG A 114 4.35 -21.72 55.50
C ARG A 114 4.93 -23.13 55.28
N TRP A 115 6.22 -23.16 54.86
CA TRP A 115 7.14 -24.29 54.57
C TRP A 115 7.09 -24.81 53.11
N SER A 116 8.18 -25.12 52.40
CA SER A 116 9.63 -25.08 52.68
C SER A 116 10.44 -25.20 51.38
N GLU A 117 11.73 -24.86 51.50
CA GLU A 117 12.86 -25.09 50.60
C GLU A 117 13.06 -26.54 50.11
N SER A 118 13.66 -26.68 48.92
CA SER A 118 14.76 -27.61 48.55
C SER A 118 14.87 -27.62 47.01
N SER A 119 15.89 -27.10 46.33
CA SER A 119 17.32 -27.50 46.22
C SER A 119 17.59 -28.86 45.57
N CYS A 120 18.64 -28.86 44.73
CA CYS A 120 19.44 -29.95 44.11
C CYS A 120 19.20 -30.14 42.60
N CYS A 121 20.10 -29.68 41.71
CA CYS A 121 21.46 -30.17 41.39
C CYS A 121 21.49 -31.56 40.72
N SER A 122 21.96 -31.60 39.47
CA SER A 122 22.80 -32.63 38.80
C SER A 122 22.98 -32.16 37.35
N ALA A 123 24.12 -31.61 36.92
CA ALA A 123 25.42 -32.25 36.67
C ALA A 123 25.33 -33.41 35.67
N GLY A 124 25.95 -33.22 34.50
CA GLY A 124 26.10 -34.20 33.43
C GLY A 124 27.16 -33.72 32.44
N GLU A 125 28.40 -34.11 32.71
CA GLU A 125 29.59 -33.95 31.88
C GLU A 125 29.46 -34.69 30.53
N GLY A 126 30.24 -34.28 29.53
CA GLY A 126 30.66 -35.24 28.51
C GLY A 126 31.05 -34.69 27.14
N ARG A 127 32.36 -34.48 27.00
CA ARG A 127 33.22 -34.88 25.86
C ARG A 127 33.48 -33.91 24.69
N GLU A 128 34.78 -33.66 24.58
CA GLU A 128 35.59 -33.12 23.49
C GLU A 128 35.52 -33.97 22.22
N THR A 129 35.69 -33.33 21.07
CA THR A 129 36.69 -33.75 20.07
C THR A 129 37.19 -32.54 19.28
N GLU A 130 38.52 -32.48 19.20
CA GLU A 130 39.34 -31.58 18.39
C GLU A 130 39.15 -31.81 16.89
N THR A 131 39.45 -30.79 16.08
CA THR A 131 40.20 -30.95 14.82
C THR A 131 40.76 -29.59 14.40
N GLU A 132 42.08 -29.46 14.55
CA GLU A 132 42.94 -28.46 13.91
C GLU A 132 43.20 -28.79 12.43
N GLY A 133 43.64 -27.78 11.66
CA GLY A 133 44.24 -27.93 10.32
C GLY A 133 43.74 -26.87 9.33
N ASN A 134 44.14 -25.60 9.37
CA ASN A 134 45.45 -24.97 9.11
C ASN A 134 45.74 -24.67 7.62
N ARG A 135 46.10 -23.39 7.38
CA ARG A 135 46.97 -22.79 6.33
C ARG A 135 46.51 -22.64 4.87
N GLY A 136 46.68 -21.39 4.42
CA GLY A 136 46.72 -20.96 3.02
C GLY A 136 46.97 -19.45 2.92
N GLU A 137 48.22 -19.03 3.13
CA GLU A 137 48.72 -17.66 2.97
C GLU A 137 48.65 -17.16 1.51
N GLY A 138 48.69 -15.82 1.36
CA GLY A 138 49.50 -15.19 0.31
C GLY A 138 48.82 -14.10 -0.51
N GLY A 139 49.31 -12.87 -0.40
CA GLY A 139 49.13 -11.86 -1.46
C GLY A 139 49.10 -10.40 -1.02
N GLU A 140 50.24 -9.87 -0.59
CA GLU A 140 50.50 -8.43 -0.49
C GLU A 140 50.39 -7.73 -1.86
N ARG A 141 49.96 -6.46 -1.89
CA ARG A 141 50.62 -5.36 -2.63
C ARG A 141 50.05 -3.98 -2.29
N GLU A 142 50.94 -3.15 -1.74
CA GLU A 142 51.26 -1.75 -2.10
C GLU A 142 50.09 -0.77 -2.34
N SER A 143 49.83 0.23 -1.47
CA SER A 143 50.56 1.48 -1.18
C SER A 143 50.28 2.66 -2.14
N LEU A 144 50.24 3.87 -1.55
CA LEU A 144 50.18 5.24 -2.15
C LEU A 144 48.74 5.71 -2.52
N SER A 145 48.28 6.94 -2.27
CA SER A 145 48.90 8.21 -1.85
C SER A 145 47.82 9.09 -1.17
N ALA A 146 48.13 9.75 -0.06
CA ALA A 146 48.43 11.18 0.04
C ALA A 146 47.31 12.19 -0.34
N ARG A 147 46.85 12.88 0.70
CA ARG A 147 46.62 14.35 0.78
C ARG A 147 45.90 15.04 -0.40
N SER A 148 44.68 15.51 -0.13
CA SER A 148 44.32 16.89 -0.48
C SER A 148 43.25 17.42 0.48
N ARG A 149 43.71 18.02 1.59
CA ARG A 149 42.93 18.98 2.36
C ARG A 149 43.09 20.33 1.66
N ARG A 150 42.03 20.83 1.00
CA ARG A 150 41.90 22.26 0.72
C ARG A 150 40.81 22.83 1.61
N ARG A 151 41.26 23.52 2.66
CA ARG A 151 40.50 24.58 3.31
C ARG A 151 40.44 25.74 2.32
N ILE A 152 39.24 26.22 2.02
CA ILE A 152 39.01 27.57 1.53
C ILE A 152 38.14 28.22 2.59
N ALA A 153 38.80 28.98 3.47
CA ALA A 153 38.20 30.11 4.16
C ALA A 153 38.31 31.33 3.22
N VAL A 154 37.73 32.46 3.65
CA VAL A 154 37.87 33.81 3.04
C VAL A 154 36.79 34.00 1.93
N ASP A 155 35.81 34.90 1.97
CA ASP A 155 35.70 36.17 2.68
C ASP A 155 34.24 36.58 2.94
N SER A 156 34.04 37.18 4.12
CA SER A 156 32.89 37.99 4.50
C SER A 156 32.95 39.35 3.81
N LEU A 157 31.97 39.65 2.96
CA LEU A 157 31.74 41.00 2.46
C LEU A 157 30.47 41.58 3.07
N THR A 158 30.68 42.35 4.13
CA THR A 158 29.83 43.39 4.68
C THR A 158 29.74 44.55 3.69
N VAL A 159 28.51 44.94 3.32
CA VAL A 159 28.22 46.18 2.58
C VAL A 159 26.97 46.84 3.20
N PRO A 160 26.95 48.18 3.36
CA PRO A 160 26.24 48.86 4.44
C PRO A 160 24.74 49.11 4.21
N VAL A 161 24.08 49.30 5.35
CA VAL A 161 22.74 49.87 5.52
C VAL A 161 22.71 51.31 5.00
N SER A 162 21.90 51.55 3.97
CA SER A 162 21.48 52.89 3.57
C SER A 162 19.98 53.02 3.74
N SER A 163 19.61 53.72 4.81
CA SER A 163 18.28 54.23 5.10
C SER A 163 17.99 55.44 4.21
N SER A 164 16.95 55.35 3.38
CA SER A 164 16.35 56.53 2.75
C SER A 164 14.83 56.41 2.79
N ILE A 165 14.26 57.34 3.55
CA ILE A 165 12.86 57.64 3.74
C ILE A 165 12.30 58.16 2.41
N PHE A 166 11.29 57.49 1.85
CA PHE A 166 10.33 58.11 0.94
C PHE A 166 8.92 57.68 1.37
N ALA A 167 8.30 58.58 2.14
CA ALA A 167 6.87 58.59 2.38
C ALA A 167 6.22 59.34 1.21
N SER A 168 5.45 58.63 0.39
CA SER A 168 4.44 59.24 -0.48
C SER A 168 3.19 58.36 -0.52
N LEU A 169 2.13 58.98 -0.05
CA LEU A 169 0.76 58.53 0.09
C LEU A 169 0.16 58.12 -1.27
N ALA A 170 -0.33 56.90 -1.40
CA ALA A 170 -1.28 56.51 -2.44
C ALA A 170 -2.44 55.75 -1.79
N LEU A 171 -3.48 56.50 -1.42
CA LEU A 171 -4.79 56.00 -1.00
C LEU A 171 -5.54 55.47 -2.24
N LEU A 172 -5.33 54.21 -2.59
CA LEU A 172 -6.22 53.45 -3.48
C LEU A 172 -6.64 52.15 -2.79
N SER A 173 -7.92 52.12 -2.39
CA SER A 173 -8.73 50.95 -1.99
C SER A 173 -7.98 49.69 -1.53
N ALA A 174 -7.34 49.76 -0.36
CA ALA A 174 -6.97 48.57 0.38
C ALA A 174 -8.25 47.98 1.00
N ARG A 175 -8.90 47.04 0.29
CA ARG A 175 -9.60 45.98 1.03
C ARG A 175 -8.56 45.40 1.99
N PRO A 176 -8.86 45.21 3.28
CA PRO A 176 -7.95 44.52 4.15
C PRO A 176 -7.76 43.11 3.58
N ARG A 177 -6.68 42.92 2.83
CA ARG A 177 -6.02 41.62 2.79
C ARG A 177 -5.43 41.50 4.18
N GLU A 178 -6.25 40.96 5.07
CA GLU A 178 -5.76 40.23 6.23
C GLU A 178 -4.80 39.20 5.65
N VAL A 179 -3.51 39.55 5.60
CA VAL A 179 -2.45 38.58 5.39
C VAL A 179 -2.41 37.82 6.71
N GLN A 180 -3.38 36.91 6.88
CA GLN A 180 -3.25 35.82 7.83
C GLN A 180 -1.91 35.20 7.48
N ALA A 181 -0.95 35.31 8.39
CA ALA A 181 0.35 34.68 8.24
C ALA A 181 0.06 33.23 7.86
N ALA A 182 0.41 32.87 6.63
CA ALA A 182 -0.03 31.60 6.07
C ALA A 182 0.44 30.50 7.03
N GLY A 183 -0.51 29.82 7.65
CA GLY A 183 -0.22 28.73 8.55
C GLY A 183 0.63 27.70 7.84
N ARG A 184 1.55 27.08 8.58
CA ARG A 184 2.48 26.05 8.09
C ARG A 184 1.83 24.95 7.26
N PHE A 185 0.53 24.71 7.46
CA PHE A 185 -0.27 23.68 6.81
C PHE A 185 -1.45 24.22 6.00
N ASP A 186 -1.43 25.47 5.57
CA ASP A 186 -2.59 26.09 4.88
C ASP A 186 -2.97 25.38 3.59
N ALA A 187 -1.99 24.91 2.81
CA ALA A 187 -2.27 24.17 1.59
C ALA A 187 -3.01 22.85 1.87
N GLN A 188 -2.56 22.11 2.88
CA GLN A 188 -3.17 20.86 3.33
C GLN A 188 -4.54 21.10 3.95
N ASN A 189 -4.63 22.11 4.82
CA ASN A 189 -5.87 22.48 5.49
C ASN A 189 -6.91 23.01 4.51
N ARG A 190 -6.52 23.66 3.41
CA ARG A 190 -7.45 24.06 2.34
C ARG A 190 -8.17 22.85 1.73
N LEU A 191 -7.47 21.74 1.51
CA LEU A 191 -8.08 20.51 1.01
C LEU A 191 -9.02 19.89 2.05
N LEU A 192 -8.59 19.85 3.32
CA LEU A 192 -9.40 19.32 4.42
C LEU A 192 -10.66 20.16 4.66
N ASP A 193 -10.54 21.49 4.68
CA ASP A 193 -11.63 22.45 4.83
C ASP A 193 -12.66 22.28 3.71
N TYR A 194 -12.20 22.16 2.45
CA TYR A 194 -13.08 21.94 1.31
C TYR A 194 -13.80 20.59 1.35
N ALA A 195 -13.15 19.59 1.95
CA ALA A 195 -13.68 18.24 2.13
C ALA A 195 -14.50 18.07 3.43
N TYR A 196 -14.68 19.13 4.22
CA TYR A 196 -15.31 19.10 5.55
C TYR A 196 -14.65 18.10 6.50
N LEU A 197 -13.33 17.98 6.40
CA LEU A 197 -12.51 17.09 7.21
C LEU A 197 -11.78 17.86 8.33
N PRO A 198 -11.42 17.18 9.43
CA PRO A 198 -10.71 17.79 10.56
C PRO A 198 -9.37 18.39 10.13
N ARG A 199 -9.15 19.66 10.50
CA ARG A 199 -7.91 20.38 10.18
C ARG A 199 -6.70 19.80 10.91
N ILE A 200 -5.54 19.91 10.28
CA ILE A 200 -4.24 19.71 10.93
C ILE A 200 -3.96 20.94 11.81
N VAL A 201 -3.82 20.67 13.11
CA VAL A 201 -3.41 21.68 14.09
C VAL A 201 -1.91 21.56 14.32
N ASP A 202 -1.17 22.66 14.24
CA ASP A 202 0.30 22.65 14.33
C ASP A 202 0.82 22.02 15.62
N LYS A 203 0.11 22.20 16.74
CA LYS A 203 0.44 21.57 18.03
C LYS A 203 0.43 20.03 18.00
N ASN A 204 -0.27 19.43 17.04
CA ASN A 204 -0.37 17.98 16.87
C ASN A 204 0.68 17.44 15.89
N VAL A 205 1.47 18.30 15.24
CA VAL A 205 2.53 17.89 14.34
C VAL A 205 3.88 18.07 15.05
N PRO A 206 4.66 16.99 15.26
CA PRO A 206 5.96 17.11 15.92
C PRO A 206 6.89 18.11 15.22
N ARG A 207 7.77 18.72 16.00
CA ARG A 207 8.80 19.62 15.44
C ARG A 207 9.69 18.85 14.46
N GLY A 208 9.97 19.46 13.31
CA GLY A 208 10.75 18.83 12.24
C GLY A 208 9.97 17.89 11.32
N PHE A 209 8.65 17.76 11.49
CA PHE A 209 7.78 16.98 10.61
C PHE A 209 6.94 17.85 9.70
N SER A 210 6.75 17.43 8.46
CA SER A 210 5.79 17.98 7.50
C SER A 210 4.53 17.12 7.48
N ALA A 211 3.39 17.73 7.15
CA ALA A 211 2.14 17.00 6.94
C ALA A 211 1.92 16.73 5.44
N PHE A 212 1.56 15.51 5.13
CA PHE A 212 1.04 15.11 3.82
C PHE A 212 -0.48 15.02 3.91
N VAL A 213 -1.18 15.66 2.97
CA VAL A 213 -2.59 15.42 2.69
C VAL A 213 -2.76 15.44 1.18
N ASP A 214 -3.37 14.39 0.62
CA ASP A 214 -3.58 14.31 -0.82
C ASP A 214 -4.77 13.40 -1.13
N LEU A 215 -5.40 13.63 -2.29
CA LEU A 215 -6.43 12.75 -2.81
C LEU A 215 -5.76 11.57 -3.52
N TYR A 216 -6.00 10.38 -2.99
CA TYR A 216 -5.63 9.12 -3.63
C TYR A 216 -6.75 8.67 -4.57
N ASP A 217 -6.75 9.20 -5.78
CA ASP A 217 -7.72 8.90 -6.84
C ASP A 217 -6.99 8.85 -8.19
N PHE A 218 -6.77 7.64 -8.71
CA PHE A 218 -6.01 7.43 -9.95
C PHE A 218 -6.87 7.13 -11.18
N ALA A 219 -8.17 6.93 -10.98
CA ALA A 219 -9.07 6.58 -12.07
C ALA A 219 -9.74 7.82 -12.68
N PRO A 220 -9.76 7.94 -14.02
CA PRO A 220 -10.74 8.78 -14.70
C PRO A 220 -12.16 8.32 -14.30
N LEU A 221 -13.09 9.26 -14.08
CA LEU A 221 -14.49 8.92 -13.71
C LEU A 221 -15.15 7.96 -14.70
N SER A 222 -14.79 8.08 -15.98
CA SER A 222 -15.30 7.25 -17.07
C SER A 222 -14.87 5.78 -16.99
N GLU A 223 -13.82 5.45 -16.23
CA GLU A 223 -13.17 4.14 -16.27
C GLU A 223 -13.18 3.40 -14.91
N ARG A 224 -13.74 4.02 -13.86
CA ARG A 224 -13.81 3.42 -12.52
C ARG A 224 -14.49 2.06 -12.46
N SER A 225 -15.58 1.88 -13.22
CA SER A 225 -16.31 0.61 -13.23
C SER A 225 -15.57 -0.50 -13.98
N GLN A 226 -14.56 -0.15 -14.79
CA GLN A 226 -13.82 -1.07 -15.64
C GLN A 226 -12.39 -1.31 -15.16
N SER A 227 -11.87 -0.50 -14.21
CA SER A 227 -10.53 -0.73 -13.68
C SER A 227 -10.46 -2.01 -12.85
N TYR A 228 -9.48 -2.85 -13.19
CA TYR A 228 -9.14 -4.06 -12.45
C TYR A 228 -8.35 -3.75 -11.18
N ASN A 229 -7.75 -2.57 -11.06
CA ASN A 229 -6.91 -2.23 -9.92
C ASN A 229 -7.80 -1.86 -8.71
N PRO A 230 -7.66 -2.53 -7.55
CA PRO A 230 -8.41 -2.21 -6.34
C PRO A 230 -8.22 -0.74 -5.92
N ARG A 231 -7.05 -0.16 -6.23
CA ARG A 231 -6.70 1.26 -6.00
C ARG A 231 -7.64 2.24 -6.71
N ASP A 232 -8.21 1.83 -7.83
CA ASP A 232 -9.03 2.69 -8.71
C ASP A 232 -10.51 2.63 -8.34
N LYS A 233 -10.89 1.72 -7.43
CA LYS A 233 -12.27 1.47 -7.05
C LYS A 233 -12.73 2.31 -5.87
N GLU A 234 -11.81 2.73 -5.00
CA GLU A 234 -12.11 3.40 -3.72
C GLU A 234 -11.23 4.62 -3.50
N PRO A 235 -11.55 5.75 -4.15
CA PRO A 235 -10.83 6.99 -3.95
C PRO A 235 -10.86 7.39 -2.47
N SER A 236 -9.72 7.83 -1.94
CA SER A 236 -9.57 8.11 -0.52
C SER A 236 -8.72 9.35 -0.33
N ILE A 237 -9.05 10.21 0.64
CA ILE A 237 -8.14 11.29 1.07
C ILE A 237 -7.23 10.70 2.13
N ILE A 238 -5.92 10.85 1.95
CA ILE A 238 -4.93 10.28 2.87
C ILE A 238 -4.16 11.39 3.55
N GLN A 239 -3.92 11.21 4.85
CA GLN A 239 -3.14 12.11 5.67
C GLN A 239 -2.13 11.33 6.52
N PHE A 240 -0.91 11.84 6.63
CA PHE A 240 0.09 11.39 7.61
C PHE A 240 1.19 12.46 7.74
N VAL A 241 1.98 12.41 8.80
CA VAL A 241 3.17 13.25 8.97
C VAL A 241 4.45 12.49 8.65
N TYR A 242 5.48 13.20 8.22
CA TYR A 242 6.80 12.63 7.93
C TYR A 242 7.90 13.66 8.21
N PRO A 243 9.15 13.24 8.51
CA PRO A 243 10.24 14.19 8.73
C PRO A 243 10.44 15.10 7.51
N SER A 244 10.53 16.41 7.74
CA SER A 244 10.60 17.42 6.67
C SER A 244 11.80 17.26 5.73
N GLY A 245 12.86 16.57 6.18
CA GLY A 245 14.04 16.26 5.36
C GLY A 245 13.89 15.03 4.46
N TRP A 246 12.77 14.31 4.51
CA TRP A 246 12.53 13.15 3.65
C TRP A 246 11.94 13.56 2.31
N THR A 247 12.33 12.86 1.25
CA THR A 247 11.83 13.10 -0.09
C THR A 247 10.48 12.43 -0.27
N LEU A 248 9.46 13.24 -0.57
CA LEU A 248 8.12 12.78 -0.94
C LEU A 248 8.05 12.46 -2.43
N THR A 249 7.77 11.19 -2.74
CA THR A 249 7.53 10.69 -4.09
C THR A 249 6.04 10.45 -4.27
N ARG A 250 5.44 11.12 -5.26
CA ARG A 250 4.05 10.92 -5.68
C ARG A 250 4.00 10.03 -6.94
N PRO A 251 2.92 9.26 -7.13
CA PRO A 251 2.66 8.57 -8.39
C PRO A 251 2.64 9.53 -9.57
N SER A 252 3.17 9.08 -10.70
CA SER A 252 3.10 9.82 -11.96
C SER A 252 1.82 9.46 -12.68
N VAL A 253 1.01 10.46 -13.00
CA VAL A 253 -0.23 10.27 -13.78
C VAL A 253 0.06 10.65 -15.23
N ASN A 254 0.03 9.66 -16.13
CA ASN A 254 0.18 9.87 -17.56
C ASN A 254 -1.08 9.43 -18.33
N LYS A 255 -1.05 9.49 -19.66
CA LYS A 255 -2.20 9.10 -20.52
C LYS A 255 -2.63 7.64 -20.33
N ASN A 256 -1.75 6.79 -19.81
CA ASN A 256 -1.97 5.36 -19.59
C ASN A 256 -2.39 5.05 -18.14
N GLY A 257 -2.66 6.07 -17.32
CA GLY A 257 -3.07 5.93 -15.92
C GLY A 257 -1.99 6.41 -14.93
N ALA A 258 -2.23 6.15 -13.65
CA ALA A 258 -1.25 6.43 -12.62
C ALA A 258 -0.30 5.24 -12.42
N SER A 259 1.00 5.53 -12.35
CA SER A 259 2.02 4.56 -12.01
C SER A 259 2.76 4.98 -10.75
N GLY A 260 3.08 4.00 -9.91
CA GLY A 260 3.77 4.19 -8.64
C GLY A 260 2.85 4.22 -7.44
N THR A 261 3.44 4.61 -6.31
CA THR A 261 2.82 4.61 -4.99
C THR A 261 3.31 5.84 -4.22
N ILE A 262 2.48 6.43 -3.38
CA ILE A 262 2.93 7.51 -2.50
C ILE A 262 3.92 6.93 -1.50
N SER A 263 5.11 7.53 -1.46
CA SER A 263 6.16 7.16 -0.51
C SER A 263 6.96 8.36 -0.08
N VAL A 264 7.49 8.31 1.13
CA VAL A 264 8.48 9.24 1.66
C VAL A 264 9.73 8.46 2.02
N SER A 265 10.92 8.98 1.74
CA SER A 265 12.16 8.25 2.04
C SER A 265 13.37 9.15 2.24
N THR A 266 14.38 8.61 2.91
CA THR A 266 15.74 9.19 2.93
C THR A 266 16.56 8.80 1.69
N GLY A 267 15.96 8.07 0.74
CA GLY A 267 16.60 7.53 -0.45
C GLY A 267 17.42 6.26 -0.24
N LYS A 268 17.81 5.93 1.00
CA LYS A 268 18.69 4.78 1.30
C LYS A 268 18.13 3.82 2.35
N TYR A 269 17.84 4.34 3.53
CA TYR A 269 17.65 3.50 4.71
C TYR A 269 16.20 3.48 5.18
N GLU A 270 15.59 4.65 5.31
CA GLU A 270 14.22 4.78 5.82
C GLU A 270 13.25 5.03 4.68
N THR A 271 12.10 4.37 4.75
CA THR A 271 10.99 4.58 3.82
C THR A 271 9.67 4.48 4.57
N ALA A 272 8.70 5.31 4.22
CA ALA A 272 7.30 5.05 4.51
C ALA A 272 6.50 5.04 3.22
N GLN A 273 5.70 4.01 3.00
CA GLN A 273 4.99 3.77 1.75
C GLN A 273 3.55 3.37 2.03
N ILE A 274 2.64 3.98 1.28
CA ILE A 274 1.23 3.62 1.33
C ILE A 274 1.01 2.32 0.55
N TYR A 275 0.16 1.43 1.02
CA TYR A 275 -0.17 0.20 0.32
C TYR A 275 -1.67 -0.04 0.37
N PHE A 276 -2.24 -0.30 -0.81
CA PHE A 276 -3.64 -0.66 -0.98
C PHE A 276 -3.72 -2.04 -1.60
N THR A 277 -4.55 -2.89 -1.01
CA THR A 277 -4.80 -4.26 -1.47
C THR A 277 -6.29 -4.58 -1.34
N PRO A 278 -6.86 -5.53 -2.11
CA PRO A 278 -8.20 -6.01 -1.82
C PRO A 278 -8.34 -6.43 -0.36
N ASN A 279 -9.50 -6.14 0.22
CA ASN A 279 -9.86 -6.58 1.55
C ASN A 279 -10.29 -8.05 1.49
N PRO A 280 -9.47 -9.01 1.98
CA PRO A 280 -9.83 -10.42 1.95
C PRO A 280 -10.87 -10.78 3.02
N LEU A 281 -11.10 -9.89 3.99
CA LEU A 281 -12.05 -10.06 5.10
C LEU A 281 -13.48 -9.71 4.68
N GLY A 282 -13.64 -9.00 3.55
CA GLY A 282 -14.92 -8.45 3.15
C GLY A 282 -15.35 -7.25 4.01
N PRO A 283 -16.51 -6.64 3.70
CA PRO A 283 -16.92 -5.37 4.29
C PRO A 283 -17.32 -5.45 5.78
N LEU A 284 -17.74 -6.62 6.27
CA LEU A 284 -18.29 -6.76 7.63
C LEU A 284 -17.26 -7.13 8.70
N ASP A 285 -16.07 -7.60 8.31
CA ASP A 285 -15.08 -8.12 9.25
C ASP A 285 -14.11 -7.04 9.71
N SER A 286 -13.88 -6.99 11.03
CA SER A 286 -12.95 -6.07 11.66
C SER A 286 -11.51 -6.58 11.56
N VAL A 287 -10.58 -5.68 11.21
CA VAL A 287 -9.13 -5.95 11.22
C VAL A 287 -8.62 -6.24 12.63
N VAL A 288 -9.32 -5.74 13.66
CA VAL A 288 -8.92 -5.85 15.06
C VAL A 288 -8.76 -7.30 15.51
N ASN A 289 -9.60 -8.20 15.00
CA ASN A 289 -9.64 -9.59 15.44
C ASN A 289 -8.78 -10.52 14.58
N GLN A 290 -7.97 -9.98 13.67
CA GLN A 290 -7.20 -10.79 12.74
C GLN A 290 -5.97 -11.43 13.40
N PRO A 291 -5.64 -12.68 13.05
CA PRO A 291 -4.46 -13.36 13.61
C PRO A 291 -3.16 -12.76 13.09
N LYS A 292 -2.04 -12.96 13.81
CA LYS A 292 -0.70 -12.52 13.37
C LYS A 292 -0.31 -13.02 11.96
N SER A 293 -0.82 -14.18 11.54
CA SER A 293 -0.61 -14.73 10.20
C SER A 293 -1.17 -13.83 9.09
N PHE A 294 -2.31 -13.18 9.32
CA PHE A 294 -2.89 -12.22 8.39
C PHE A 294 -1.94 -11.03 8.15
N PHE A 295 -1.45 -10.41 9.23
CA PHE A 295 -0.51 -9.29 9.13
C PHE A 295 0.83 -9.71 8.52
N LYS A 296 1.30 -10.93 8.81
CA LYS A 296 2.51 -11.50 8.18
C LYS A 296 2.34 -11.63 6.67
N GLN A 297 1.19 -12.12 6.22
CA GLN A 297 0.89 -12.21 4.79
C GLN A 297 0.81 -10.82 4.16
N LEU A 298 0.19 -9.85 4.84
CA LEU A 298 0.08 -8.47 4.37
C LEU A 298 1.46 -7.80 4.18
N VAL A 299 2.38 -7.98 5.15
CA VAL A 299 3.77 -7.51 5.02
C VAL A 299 4.45 -8.20 3.85
N ALA A 300 4.24 -9.51 3.69
CA ALA A 300 4.86 -10.26 2.61
C ALA A 300 4.39 -9.77 1.22
N THR A 301 3.09 -9.54 1.05
CA THR A 301 2.52 -9.05 -0.21
C THR A 301 2.90 -7.60 -0.51
N TRP A 302 3.07 -6.77 0.52
CA TRP A 302 3.59 -5.41 0.35
C TRP A 302 5.06 -5.42 -0.07
N ALA A 303 5.92 -6.12 0.66
CA ALA A 303 7.36 -6.12 0.40
C ALA A 303 7.72 -6.77 -0.94
N ALA A 304 6.95 -7.77 -1.39
CA ALA A 304 7.11 -8.42 -2.69
C ALA A 304 6.85 -7.48 -3.90
N GLN A 305 6.28 -6.28 -3.71
CA GLN A 305 6.05 -5.34 -4.81
C GLN A 305 7.35 -4.86 -5.48
N LYS A 306 8.50 -4.96 -4.79
CA LYS A 306 9.79 -4.54 -5.32
C LYS A 306 10.53 -5.63 -6.11
N ALA A 307 9.88 -6.75 -6.39
CA ALA A 307 10.44 -7.92 -7.10
C ALA A 307 11.66 -8.60 -6.43
N GLU A 308 12.10 -8.11 -5.27
CA GLU A 308 13.14 -8.75 -4.47
C GLU A 308 12.55 -9.88 -3.60
N PRO A 309 13.18 -11.07 -3.56
CA PRO A 309 12.74 -12.13 -2.69
C PRO A 309 12.87 -11.74 -1.22
N ILE A 310 11.81 -12.00 -0.46
CA ILE A 310 11.74 -11.72 0.97
C ILE A 310 11.76 -13.01 1.79
N GLN A 311 12.39 -12.98 2.96
CA GLN A 311 12.46 -14.09 3.90
C GLN A 311 12.13 -13.66 5.33
N SER A 312 11.83 -14.65 6.17
CA SER A 312 11.75 -14.51 7.62
C SER A 312 10.82 -13.40 8.11
N VAL A 313 9.68 -13.20 7.44
CA VAL A 313 8.69 -12.20 7.89
C VAL A 313 8.17 -12.58 9.28
N ARG A 314 8.28 -11.65 10.23
CA ARG A 314 7.68 -11.77 11.57
C ARG A 314 6.90 -10.52 11.93
N VAL A 315 5.85 -10.71 12.74
CA VAL A 315 5.02 -9.65 13.30
C VAL A 315 5.11 -9.79 14.81
N ALA A 316 5.61 -8.74 15.47
CA ALA A 316 5.90 -8.77 16.90
C ALA A 316 4.66 -8.35 17.70
N GLU A 317 4.41 -7.05 17.75
CA GLU A 317 3.38 -6.42 18.56
C GLU A 317 2.24 -5.91 17.67
N ILE A 318 1.00 -6.16 18.07
CA ILE A 318 -0.21 -5.63 17.42
C ILE A 318 -0.95 -4.82 18.48
N ARG A 319 -1.29 -3.57 18.17
CA ARG A 319 -2.05 -2.66 19.02
C ARG A 319 -3.22 -2.08 18.25
N GLU A 320 -4.39 -2.13 18.87
CA GLU A 320 -5.52 -1.34 18.41
C GLU A 320 -5.34 0.11 18.85
N LYS A 321 -5.46 1.02 17.89
CA LYS A 321 -5.49 2.46 18.12
C LYS A 321 -6.89 2.95 17.80
N LYS A 322 -7.57 3.43 18.83
CA LYS A 322 -8.81 4.20 18.67
C LYS A 322 -8.42 5.62 18.32
N ASP A 323 -8.81 6.07 17.14
CA ASP A 323 -8.66 7.47 16.78
C ASP A 323 -9.81 8.25 17.42
N PRO A 324 -9.55 9.32 18.20
CA PRO A 324 -10.63 10.14 18.74
C PRO A 324 -11.43 10.86 17.65
N ILE A 325 -10.84 11.00 16.45
CA ILE A 325 -11.42 11.74 15.32
C ILE A 325 -12.24 10.81 14.41
N LEU A 326 -11.71 9.63 14.10
CA LEU A 326 -12.40 8.62 13.30
C LEU A 326 -12.97 7.51 14.18
N ALA A 327 -14.26 7.22 14.01
CA ALA A 327 -14.94 6.14 14.74
C ALA A 327 -14.41 4.73 14.41
N GLU A 328 -13.62 4.59 13.34
CA GLU A 328 -13.14 3.32 12.83
C GLU A 328 -11.74 2.99 13.37
N PRO A 329 -11.49 1.73 13.77
CA PRO A 329 -10.24 1.35 14.40
C PRO A 329 -9.08 1.37 13.41
N TYR A 330 -7.91 1.78 13.90
CA TYR A 330 -6.63 1.59 13.23
C TYR A 330 -5.87 0.49 13.97
N ILE A 331 -5.25 -0.43 13.22
CA ILE A 331 -4.36 -1.43 13.79
C ILE A 331 -2.94 -1.03 13.50
N ARG A 332 -2.15 -0.83 14.57
CA ARG A 332 -0.71 -0.64 14.50
C ARG A 332 0.00 -1.94 14.78
N PHE A 333 1.03 -2.28 14.03
CA PHE A 333 1.89 -3.39 14.38
C PHE A 333 3.35 -3.19 13.97
N SER A 334 4.24 -3.81 14.73
CA SER A 334 5.68 -3.85 14.41
C SER A 334 6.01 -5.14 13.67
N TYR A 335 6.89 -5.04 12.67
CA TYR A 335 7.27 -6.17 11.84
C TYR A 335 8.75 -6.16 11.48
N GLU A 336 9.25 -7.33 11.09
CA GLU A 336 10.60 -7.53 10.59
C GLU A 336 10.58 -8.48 9.39
N PHE A 337 11.50 -8.27 8.45
CA PHE A 337 11.70 -9.14 7.29
C PHE A 337 13.12 -8.99 6.76
N VAL A 338 13.57 -9.93 5.95
CA VAL A 338 14.88 -9.89 5.29
C VAL A 338 14.67 -9.80 3.79
N ILE A 339 15.27 -8.78 3.17
CA ILE A 339 15.37 -8.68 1.71
C ILE A 339 16.59 -9.47 1.27
N ILE A 340 16.46 -10.26 0.22
CA ILE A 340 17.59 -10.85 -0.49
C ILE A 340 17.81 -10.07 -1.77
N THR A 341 18.94 -9.39 -1.87
CA THR A 341 19.32 -8.65 -3.08
C THR A 341 19.71 -9.63 -4.18
N GLU A 342 19.73 -9.17 -5.44
CA GLU A 342 20.19 -9.97 -6.58
C GLU A 342 21.64 -10.47 -6.41
N SER A 343 22.46 -9.69 -5.69
CA SER A 343 23.83 -10.04 -5.31
C SER A 343 23.94 -11.01 -4.13
N GLY A 344 22.82 -11.49 -3.58
CA GLY A 344 22.77 -12.45 -2.47
C GLY A 344 22.96 -11.83 -1.07
N TYR A 345 23.04 -10.50 -0.95
CA TYR A 345 23.11 -9.86 0.36
C TYR A 345 21.77 -9.95 1.08
N ARG A 346 21.84 -10.27 2.37
CA ARG A 346 20.68 -10.30 3.26
C ARG A 346 20.59 -8.97 3.98
N VAL A 347 19.56 -8.19 3.66
CA VAL A 347 19.34 -6.87 4.26
C VAL A 347 18.16 -6.98 5.22
N PRO A 348 18.41 -7.12 6.54
CA PRO A 348 17.34 -7.15 7.53
C PRO A 348 16.68 -5.76 7.65
N ARG A 349 15.35 -5.78 7.65
CA ARG A 349 14.48 -4.60 7.75
C ARG A 349 13.53 -4.77 8.93
N LYS A 350 13.33 -3.68 9.66
CA LYS A 350 12.37 -3.57 10.76
C LYS A 350 11.50 -2.35 10.56
N GLY A 351 10.26 -2.39 11.02
CA GLY A 351 9.32 -1.32 10.75
C GLY A 351 8.08 -1.35 11.60
N GLU A 352 7.29 -0.30 11.42
CA GLU A 352 5.98 -0.07 12.00
C GLU A 352 4.96 0.07 10.87
N ALA A 353 3.77 -0.46 11.05
CA ALA A 353 2.70 -0.38 10.07
C ALA A 353 1.39 0.04 10.72
N ALA A 354 0.58 0.79 9.97
CA ALA A 354 -0.83 1.05 10.29
C ALA A 354 -1.69 0.42 9.22
N VAL A 355 -2.77 -0.23 9.63
CA VAL A 355 -3.79 -0.78 8.76
C VAL A 355 -5.13 -0.20 9.19
N HIS A 356 -5.86 0.26 8.18
CA HIS A 356 -7.20 0.77 8.30
C HIS A 356 -8.10 0.04 7.31
N VAL A 357 -9.32 -0.23 7.77
CA VAL A 357 -10.43 -0.74 6.95
C VAL A 357 -11.66 0.02 7.35
N SER A 358 -12.22 0.76 6.40
CA SER A 358 -13.56 1.29 6.58
C SER A 358 -14.59 0.17 6.48
N ARG A 359 -15.70 0.29 7.23
CA ARG A 359 -16.78 -0.71 7.25
C ARG A 359 -17.41 -0.99 5.88
N SER A 360 -17.21 -0.12 4.90
CA SER A 360 -17.67 -0.33 3.53
C SER A 360 -16.54 -0.59 2.54
N ALA A 361 -15.28 -0.65 3.00
CA ALA A 361 -14.12 -0.75 2.13
C ALA A 361 -13.92 -2.17 1.58
N LYS A 362 -13.81 -2.24 0.26
CA LYS A 362 -13.33 -3.38 -0.52
C LYS A 362 -11.81 -3.42 -0.56
N THR A 363 -11.14 -2.42 -0.03
CA THR A 363 -9.68 -2.34 0.05
C THR A 363 -9.20 -2.22 1.50
N LEU A 364 -8.01 -2.76 1.78
CA LEU A 364 -7.24 -2.45 2.98
C LEU A 364 -6.37 -1.24 2.67
N GLN A 365 -6.35 -0.23 3.56
CA GLN A 365 -5.46 0.91 3.45
C GLN A 365 -4.37 0.80 4.48
N CYS A 366 -3.13 0.73 4.02
CA CYS A 366 -1.98 0.46 4.87
C CYS A 366 -0.94 1.56 4.69
N LEU A 367 -0.21 1.88 5.76
CA LEU A 367 1.02 2.65 5.71
C LEU A 367 2.12 1.81 6.35
N PHE A 368 3.16 1.50 5.58
CA PHE A 368 4.33 0.76 6.05
C PHE A 368 5.52 1.70 6.17
N ALA A 369 6.02 1.90 7.39
CA ALA A 369 7.25 2.64 7.66
C ALA A 369 8.35 1.64 8.06
N SER A 370 9.52 1.68 7.41
CA SER A 370 10.61 0.73 7.64
C SER A 370 11.97 1.41 7.63
N SER A 371 12.90 0.82 8.37
CA SER A 371 14.34 1.12 8.33
C SER A 371 15.16 -0.16 8.24
N THR A 372 16.46 -0.03 7.99
CA THR A 372 17.43 -1.10 8.18
C THR A 372 17.55 -1.45 9.65
N ASP A 373 17.81 -2.72 9.96
CA ASP A 373 17.95 -3.20 11.34
C ASP A 373 18.93 -2.35 12.18
N VAL A 374 20.09 -2.02 11.60
CA VAL A 374 21.15 -1.22 12.23
C VAL A 374 20.67 0.15 12.74
N ARG A 375 19.72 0.78 12.03
CA ARG A 375 19.22 2.13 12.35
C ARG A 375 17.87 2.12 13.04
N TYR A 376 17.20 0.98 13.12
CA TYR A 376 15.80 0.91 13.52
C TYR A 376 15.58 1.51 14.90
N PHE A 377 16.44 1.22 15.88
CA PHE A 377 16.27 1.74 17.25
C PHE A 377 16.46 3.26 17.33
N ASP A 378 17.29 3.86 16.48
CA ASP A 378 17.49 5.32 16.44
C ASP A 378 16.29 6.06 15.84
N VAL A 379 15.59 5.41 14.90
CA VAL A 379 14.47 6.03 14.16
C VAL A 379 13.11 5.47 14.55
N ARG A 380 13.03 4.54 15.50
CA ARG A 380 11.80 3.82 15.85
C ARG A 380 10.66 4.77 16.18
N ASP A 381 10.91 5.73 17.06
CA ASP A 381 9.89 6.69 17.49
C ASP A 381 9.40 7.55 16.32
N THR A 382 10.30 7.88 15.38
CA THR A 382 9.94 8.57 14.13
C THR A 382 9.04 7.70 13.25
N LEU A 383 9.33 6.39 13.10
CA LEU A 383 8.48 5.49 12.33
C LEU A 383 7.11 5.31 13.00
N VAL A 384 7.08 5.19 14.33
CA VAL A 384 5.83 5.13 15.10
C VAL A 384 5.00 6.38 14.84
N GLU A 385 5.59 7.58 14.91
CA GLU A 385 4.88 8.84 14.71
C GLU A 385 4.27 8.98 13.30
N ILE A 386 5.02 8.56 12.27
CA ILE A 386 4.52 8.50 10.88
C ILE A 386 3.28 7.62 10.81
N VAL A 387 3.35 6.43 11.39
CA VAL A 387 2.27 5.43 11.37
C VAL A 387 1.09 5.86 12.24
N ASP A 388 1.35 6.48 13.38
CA ASP A 388 0.35 6.91 14.34
C ASP A 388 -0.49 8.10 13.85
N SER A 389 0.08 8.91 12.97
CA SER A 389 -0.58 10.04 12.31
C SER A 389 -1.34 9.66 11.04
N PHE A 390 -1.23 8.41 10.58
CA PHE A 390 -1.91 7.94 9.38
C PHE A 390 -3.42 7.99 9.53
N ARG A 391 -4.09 8.66 8.58
CA ARG A 391 -5.53 8.80 8.48
C ARG A 391 -5.97 8.61 7.04
N VAL A 392 -7.11 7.97 6.88
CA VAL A 392 -7.75 7.72 5.59
C VAL A 392 -9.21 8.14 5.72
N TYR A 393 -9.68 8.93 4.77
CA TYR A 393 -11.05 9.40 4.69
C TYR A 393 -11.67 8.91 3.39
N GLN A 394 -12.70 8.07 3.49
CA GLN A 394 -13.42 7.47 2.36
C GLN A 394 -14.84 8.02 2.18
N ASN A 395 -15.13 9.19 2.75
CA ASN A 395 -16.43 9.82 2.58
C ASN A 395 -16.61 10.30 1.13
N ASP A 396 -17.63 9.75 0.44
CA ASP A 396 -17.95 10.09 -0.95
C ASP A 396 -18.11 11.60 -1.18
N GLN A 397 -18.69 12.34 -0.24
CA GLN A 397 -18.84 13.80 -0.37
C GLN A 397 -17.50 14.51 -0.24
N ALA A 398 -16.67 14.11 0.73
CA ALA A 398 -15.34 14.65 0.94
C ALA A 398 -14.45 14.42 -0.30
N VAL A 399 -14.48 13.21 -0.86
CA VAL A 399 -13.76 12.84 -2.08
C VAL A 399 -14.26 13.64 -3.28
N LYS A 400 -15.57 13.79 -3.47
CA LYS A 400 -16.14 14.60 -4.55
C LYS A 400 -15.70 16.06 -4.44
N ALA A 401 -15.73 16.63 -3.23
CA ALA A 401 -15.30 17.99 -2.98
C ALA A 401 -13.81 18.16 -3.29
N ALA A 402 -12.95 17.28 -2.77
CA ALA A 402 -11.52 17.27 -3.07
C ALA A 402 -11.27 17.24 -4.58
N ARG A 403 -11.98 16.40 -5.32
CA ARG A 403 -11.86 16.30 -6.77
C ARG A 403 -12.21 17.60 -7.51
N ILE A 404 -13.31 18.26 -7.13
CA ILE A 404 -13.68 19.56 -7.69
C ILE A 404 -12.55 20.58 -7.47
N LEU A 405 -11.94 20.59 -6.29
CA LEU A 405 -10.81 21.45 -5.99
C LEU A 405 -9.62 21.17 -6.93
N TYR A 406 -9.26 19.91 -7.17
CA TYR A 406 -8.18 19.55 -8.11
C TYR A 406 -8.51 19.92 -9.56
N GLU A 407 -9.76 19.71 -9.99
CA GLU A 407 -10.21 20.05 -11.35
C GLU A 407 -10.13 21.56 -11.58
N ASN A 408 -10.56 22.37 -10.61
CA ASN A 408 -10.43 23.84 -10.65
C ASN A 408 -8.96 24.26 -10.71
N GLN A 409 -8.11 23.73 -9.83
CA GLN A 409 -6.66 24.03 -9.84
C GLN A 409 -5.98 23.64 -11.16
N ARG A 410 -6.44 22.57 -11.81
CA ARG A 410 -5.92 22.15 -13.11
C ARG A 410 -6.38 23.09 -14.22
N GLN A 411 -7.61 23.58 -14.15
CA GLN A 411 -8.14 24.55 -15.10
C GLN A 411 -7.40 25.89 -14.95
N ASP A 412 -7.23 26.39 -13.73
CA ASP A 412 -6.48 27.62 -13.44
C ASP A 412 -5.06 27.56 -14.05
N LYS A 413 -4.34 26.44 -13.88
CA LYS A 413 -3.01 26.25 -14.46
C LYS A 413 -3.01 26.20 -15.99
N ARG A 414 -4.08 25.71 -16.62
CA ARG A 414 -4.22 25.71 -18.08
C ARG A 414 -4.45 27.13 -18.58
N ASP A 415 -5.34 27.85 -17.93
CA ASP A 415 -5.67 29.23 -18.28
C ASP A 415 -4.44 30.14 -18.10
N GLU A 416 -3.67 29.96 -17.02
CA GLU A 416 -2.38 30.64 -16.82
C GLU A 416 -1.36 30.31 -17.93
N ALA A 417 -1.26 29.05 -18.34
CA ALA A 417 -0.35 28.63 -19.41
C ALA A 417 -0.77 29.16 -20.79
N GLU A 418 -2.08 29.29 -21.06
CA GLU A 418 -2.60 29.88 -22.28
C GLU A 418 -2.38 31.40 -22.31
N MET A 419 -2.64 32.09 -21.19
CA MET A 419 -2.38 33.53 -21.05
C MET A 419 -0.89 33.87 -21.16
N GLY A 420 0.00 32.99 -20.65
CA GLY A 420 1.45 33.14 -20.79
C GLY A 420 1.92 33.10 -22.24
N LYS A 421 1.32 32.24 -23.08
CA LYS A 421 1.65 32.14 -24.52
C LYS A 421 1.24 33.39 -25.30
N ILE A 422 0.16 34.06 -24.89
CA ILE A 422 -0.34 35.28 -25.55
C ILE A 422 0.60 36.48 -25.31
N ARG A 423 1.35 36.49 -24.20
CA ARG A 423 2.25 37.61 -23.84
C ARG A 423 3.66 37.53 -24.44
N THR A 424 4.07 36.40 -24.98
CA THR A 424 5.28 36.30 -25.81
C THR A 424 4.99 36.78 -27.23
N VAL A 425 4.73 38.08 -27.39
CA VAL A 425 4.82 38.74 -28.69
C VAL A 425 6.31 38.80 -29.03
N PRO A 426 6.77 38.28 -30.18
CA PRO A 426 8.17 38.36 -30.57
C PRO A 426 8.59 39.83 -30.61
N LYS A 427 9.65 40.15 -29.87
CA LYS A 427 10.23 41.50 -29.75
C LYS A 427 11.05 41.86 -31.00
N GLU A 428 10.61 41.41 -32.17
CA GLU A 428 11.27 41.60 -33.46
C GLU A 428 10.23 42.06 -34.48
N MET A 429 10.11 43.38 -34.59
CA MET A 429 9.96 44.09 -35.85
C MET A 429 10.08 45.60 -35.54
N ASN A 430 11.30 45.99 -35.14
CA ASN A 430 11.76 47.35 -35.44
C ASN A 430 12.38 47.25 -36.85
N PHE A 431 11.61 47.70 -37.85
CA PHE A 431 12.14 48.15 -39.13
C PHE A 431 11.92 49.66 -39.23
#